data_AF-A0A2V5ZR75-F1
#
_entry.id   AF-A0A2V5ZR75-F1
#
_cell.length_a   1.000
_cell.length_b   1.000
_cell.length_c   1.000
_cell.angle_alpha   90.00
_cell.angle_beta   90.00
_cell.angle_gamma   90.00
#
_symmetry.space_group_name_H-M   'P 1'
#
loop_
_entity.id
_entity.type
_entity.pdbx_description
1 polymer ?
#
loop_
_entity_poly.entity_id
_entity_poly.type
_entity_poly.pdbx_seq_one_letter_code
_entity_poly.pdbx_strand_id
1 'polypeptide(L)'
;GRRALWQGGMEPNIPVGSAAGVAAGMRRAKGGGEREQLAGASGKWVAHWKMVHIVRPVWDEVGADNQLERKFPPLTHTQEDADGLVLLEPAPRTVRGARDLLSVALQYGNAFERGFQAAALKPADFFGNDDVLYLMEDMATGEIRVSILWEWLHKGAQLTEDDPKTSVKAGDTFDLALFARLLDEEYEKLLVARDRDVHDDSKTTTLPIAREIVATYVTNRAKLPWYIDLLNLNLNNHDLANARSRIRSYIEAFERDGTRITENLDFVV
;
A
#
# COMPACT_ATOMS: atom_id res chain seq x y z
N GLY A 1 -22.62 21.21 18.80
CA GLY A 1 -22.27 19.80 18.48
C GLY A 1 -20.80 19.77 18.10
N ARG A 2 -20.01 18.73 18.38
CA ARG A 2 -20.31 17.34 18.72
C ARG A 2 -19.22 16.84 19.67
N ARG A 3 -19.58 16.19 20.78
CA ARG A 3 -18.65 15.49 21.68
C ARG A 3 -18.16 14.20 21.00
N ALA A 4 -17.39 14.34 19.93
CA ALA A 4 -16.84 13.24 19.16
C ALA A 4 -15.33 13.20 19.34
N LEU A 5 -14.79 12.01 19.56
CA LEU A 5 -13.35 11.80 19.63
C LEU A 5 -12.76 11.82 18.22
N TRP A 6 -11.62 12.48 18.08
CA TRP A 6 -10.78 12.37 16.90
C TRP A 6 -9.64 11.39 17.20
N GLN A 7 -9.47 10.38 16.34
CA GLN A 7 -8.36 9.43 16.41
C GLN A 7 -7.31 9.79 15.35
N GLY A 8 -6.04 9.69 15.73
CA GLY A 8 -4.90 9.83 14.84
C GLY A 8 -4.75 8.64 13.88
N GLY A 9 -3.72 8.69 13.04
CA GLY A 9 -3.51 7.69 11.99
C GLY A 9 -2.89 6.39 12.49
N MET A 10 -2.75 5.42 11.57
CA MET A 10 -2.10 4.14 11.81
C MET A 10 -0.58 4.27 12.00
N GLU A 11 -0.02 3.53 12.96
CA GLU A 11 1.40 3.19 13.06
C GLU A 11 1.59 1.70 12.70
N PRO A 12 2.00 1.39 11.45
CA PRO A 12 2.03 0.00 10.97
C PRO A 12 3.33 -0.75 11.34
N ASN A 13 4.28 -0.11 12.04
CA ASN A 13 5.61 -0.67 12.25
C ASN A 13 5.58 -1.98 13.04
N ILE A 14 6.34 -2.97 12.58
CA ILE A 14 6.62 -4.20 13.32
C ILE A 14 8.01 -4.06 13.95
N PRO A 15 8.13 -3.91 15.29
CA PRO A 15 9.40 -3.64 15.97
C PRO A 15 10.24 -4.92 16.11
N VAL A 16 10.65 -5.47 14.98
CA VAL A 16 11.53 -6.63 14.83
C VAL A 16 12.56 -6.30 13.76
N GLY A 17 13.84 -6.36 14.13
CA GLY A 17 14.97 -5.97 13.30
C GLY A 17 16.22 -5.80 14.16
N SER A 18 17.21 -5.09 13.64
CA SER A 18 18.41 -4.73 14.40
C SER A 18 18.05 -3.78 15.55
N ALA A 19 18.88 -3.73 16.59
CA ALA A 19 18.68 -2.79 17.69
C ALA A 19 18.66 -1.32 17.20
N ALA A 20 19.50 -0.99 16.21
CA ALA A 20 19.55 0.34 15.62
C ALA A 20 18.30 0.67 14.81
N GLY A 21 17.85 -0.25 13.96
CA GLY A 21 16.64 -0.13 13.13
C GLY A 21 15.39 0.01 13.98
N VAL A 22 15.24 -0.84 15.00
CA VAL A 22 14.14 -0.74 15.96
C VAL A 22 14.18 0.60 16.69
N ALA A 23 15.31 1.00 17.26
CA ALA A 23 15.43 2.27 17.96
C ALA A 23 15.09 3.48 17.05
N ALA A 24 15.54 3.46 15.79
CA ALA A 24 15.22 4.50 14.82
C ALA A 24 13.72 4.52 14.46
N GLY A 25 13.12 3.35 14.21
CA GLY A 25 11.69 3.23 13.96
C GLY A 25 10.85 3.71 15.13
N MET A 26 11.22 3.35 16.36
CA MET A 26 10.48 3.74 17.56
C MET A 26 10.58 5.25 17.83
N ARG A 27 11.73 5.88 17.58
CA ARG A 27 11.87 7.34 17.66
C ARG A 27 10.94 8.04 16.69
N ARG A 28 10.83 7.54 15.44
CA ARG A 28 9.90 8.10 14.45
C ARG A 28 8.44 7.92 14.86
N ALA A 29 8.08 6.73 15.34
CA ALA A 29 6.73 6.42 15.82
C ALA A 29 6.32 7.33 16.99
N LYS A 30 7.20 7.51 17.98
CA LYS A 30 6.96 8.43 19.11
C LYS A 30 6.73 9.86 18.62
N GLY A 31 7.64 10.37 17.77
CA GLY A 31 7.50 11.72 17.21
C GLY A 31 6.23 11.89 16.35
N GLY A 32 5.77 10.83 15.68
CA GLY A 32 4.48 10.81 14.99
C GLY A 32 3.30 10.93 15.94
N GLY A 33 3.30 10.14 17.02
CA GLY A 33 2.31 10.25 18.09
C GLY A 33 2.30 11.62 18.75
N GLU A 34 3.46 12.19 19.07
CA GLU A 34 3.58 13.53 19.68
C GLU A 34 2.97 14.60 18.77
N ARG A 35 3.20 14.54 17.46
CA ARG A 35 2.57 15.48 16.51
C ARG A 35 1.04 15.36 16.48
N GLU A 36 0.51 14.15 16.45
CA GLU A 36 -0.94 13.92 16.44
C GLU A 36 -1.60 14.34 17.76
N GLN A 37 -0.97 14.01 18.89
CA GLN A 37 -1.39 14.46 20.21
C GLN A 37 -1.41 16.00 20.27
N LEU A 38 -0.34 16.66 19.83
CA LEU A 38 -0.27 18.13 19.80
C LEU A 38 -1.33 18.76 18.89
N ALA A 39 -1.69 18.09 17.80
CA ALA A 39 -2.73 18.53 16.87
C ALA A 39 -4.14 18.40 17.48
N GLY A 40 -4.36 17.44 18.38
CA GLY A 40 -5.64 17.25 19.08
C GLY A 40 -6.21 15.84 19.04
N ALA A 41 -5.46 14.85 18.54
CA ALA A 41 -5.91 13.47 18.49
C ALA A 41 -6.03 12.88 19.90
N SER A 42 -7.14 12.20 20.18
CA SER A 42 -7.41 11.55 21.47
C SER A 42 -6.76 10.16 21.59
N GLY A 43 -6.13 9.67 20.53
CA GLY A 43 -5.42 8.40 20.51
C GLY A 43 -4.81 8.15 19.13
N LYS A 44 -4.18 6.99 18.97
CA LYS A 44 -3.47 6.57 17.76
C LYS A 44 -3.68 5.08 17.51
N TRP A 45 -3.79 4.69 16.24
CA TRP A 45 -3.91 3.29 15.86
C TRP A 45 -2.53 2.64 15.75
N VAL A 46 -2.42 1.38 16.17
CA VAL A 46 -1.19 0.58 16.03
C VAL A 46 -1.53 -0.79 15.44
N ALA A 47 -0.67 -1.30 14.56
CA ALA A 47 -0.90 -2.60 13.92
C ALA A 47 -0.21 -3.78 14.63
N HIS A 48 0.72 -3.51 15.55
CA HIS A 48 1.45 -4.54 16.29
C HIS A 48 1.47 -4.24 17.80
N TRP A 49 1.15 -5.24 18.64
CA TRP A 49 0.98 -5.06 20.09
C TRP A 49 2.19 -4.41 20.79
N LYS A 50 3.42 -4.74 20.39
CA LYS A 50 4.63 -4.10 20.95
C LYS A 50 4.66 -2.58 20.77
N MET A 51 3.99 -2.03 19.74
CA MET A 51 3.90 -0.59 19.53
C MET A 51 3.06 0.10 20.60
N VAL A 52 2.17 -0.62 21.31
CA VAL A 52 1.41 -0.07 22.43
C VAL A 52 2.35 0.49 23.50
N HIS A 53 3.43 -0.21 23.83
CA HIS A 53 4.41 0.24 24.83
C HIS A 53 5.22 1.48 24.40
N ILE A 54 5.21 1.81 23.11
CA ILE A 54 5.95 2.93 22.53
C ILE A 54 5.05 4.14 22.35
N VAL A 55 3.82 3.93 21.89
CA VAL A 55 2.87 4.99 21.54
C VAL A 55 2.06 5.44 22.76
N ARG A 56 1.63 4.52 23.63
CA ARG A 56 0.82 4.84 24.81
C ARG A 56 1.47 5.89 25.73
N PRO A 57 2.79 5.85 26.02
CA PRO A 57 3.43 6.87 26.84
C PRO A 57 3.21 8.31 26.38
N VAL A 58 3.04 8.55 25.07
CA VAL A 58 2.79 9.91 24.53
C VAL A 58 1.51 10.52 25.10
N TRP A 59 0.44 9.72 25.26
CA TRP A 59 -0.81 10.18 25.86
C TRP A 59 -0.80 10.06 27.38
N ASP A 60 -0.14 9.02 27.95
CA ASP A 60 -0.02 8.86 29.41
C ASP A 60 0.73 10.04 30.05
N GLU A 61 1.77 10.59 29.40
CA GLU A 61 2.53 11.77 29.88
C GLU A 61 1.64 13.03 30.04
N VAL A 62 0.61 13.16 29.22
CA VAL A 62 -0.35 14.28 29.27
C VAL A 62 -1.40 14.04 30.37
N GLY A 63 -1.76 12.78 30.61
CA GLY A 63 -2.60 12.36 31.73
C GLY A 63 -4.10 12.68 31.61
N ALA A 64 -4.57 13.06 30.42
CA ALA A 64 -5.99 13.29 30.15
C ALA A 64 -6.61 12.11 29.40
N ASP A 65 -7.85 11.73 29.74
CA ASP A 65 -8.57 10.61 29.11
C ASP A 65 -8.78 10.80 27.59
N ASN A 66 -8.90 12.06 27.15
CA ASN A 66 -9.08 12.45 25.75
C ASN A 66 -8.90 13.97 25.59
N GLN A 67 -9.06 14.47 24.35
CA GLN A 67 -8.96 15.89 24.01
C GLN A 67 -10.31 16.54 23.64
N LEU A 68 -11.44 16.03 24.17
CA LEU A 68 -12.78 16.56 23.85
C LEU A 68 -12.96 18.05 24.19
N GLU A 69 -12.28 18.53 25.23
CA GLU A 69 -12.36 19.93 25.68
C GLU A 69 -11.48 20.87 24.85
N ARG A 70 -10.68 20.34 23.91
CA ARG A 70 -9.86 21.15 23.01
C ARG A 70 -10.76 21.91 22.05
N LYS A 71 -10.67 23.25 22.08
CA LYS A 71 -11.41 24.12 21.18
C LYS A 71 -10.63 24.30 19.88
N PHE A 72 -11.27 23.97 18.77
CA PHE A 72 -10.79 24.29 17.43
C PHE A 72 -11.47 25.57 16.93
N PRO A 73 -10.82 26.36 16.06
CA PRO A 73 -11.49 27.45 15.36
C PRO A 73 -12.74 26.94 14.62
N PRO A 74 -13.80 27.75 14.51
CA PRO A 74 -14.97 27.37 13.74
C PRO A 74 -14.59 27.13 12.27
N LEU A 75 -15.18 26.11 11.65
CA LEU A 75 -15.01 25.86 10.21
C LEU A 75 -15.55 27.05 9.42
N THR A 76 -14.78 27.52 8.43
CA THR A 76 -15.17 28.70 7.65
C THR A 76 -15.97 28.36 6.41
N HIS A 77 -15.80 27.14 5.87
CA HIS A 77 -16.47 26.65 4.66
C HIS A 77 -16.30 27.60 3.47
N THR A 78 -15.16 28.28 3.42
CA THR A 78 -14.82 29.20 2.33
C THR A 78 -14.39 28.41 1.08
N GLN A 79 -14.28 29.12 -0.05
CA GLN A 79 -13.70 28.51 -1.25
C GLN A 79 -12.25 28.06 -1.00
N GLU A 80 -11.48 28.80 -0.21
CA GLU A 80 -10.12 28.44 0.18
C GLU A 80 -10.08 27.10 0.95
N ASP A 81 -11.03 26.87 1.88
CA ASP A 81 -11.14 25.57 2.58
C ASP A 81 -11.42 24.43 1.58
N ALA A 82 -12.30 24.67 0.60
CA ALA A 82 -12.63 23.67 -0.41
C ALA A 82 -11.46 23.38 -1.34
N ASP A 83 -10.75 24.43 -1.80
CA ASP A 83 -9.56 24.33 -2.64
C ASP A 83 -8.44 23.59 -1.91
N GLY A 84 -8.27 23.83 -0.60
CA GLY A 84 -7.31 23.14 0.25
C GLY A 84 -7.55 21.64 0.38
N LEU A 85 -8.80 21.17 0.32
CA LEU A 85 -9.13 19.73 0.39
C LEU A 85 -8.75 18.96 -0.89
N VAL A 86 -8.63 19.65 -2.03
CA VAL A 86 -8.31 19.05 -3.33
C VAL A 86 -6.95 19.49 -3.87
N LEU A 87 -6.19 20.25 -3.08
CA LEU A 87 -4.86 20.70 -3.43
C LEU A 87 -3.93 19.49 -3.61
N LEU A 88 -3.30 19.40 -4.78
CA LEU A 88 -2.29 18.39 -5.08
C LEU A 88 -0.90 19.03 -4.95
N GLU A 89 -0.17 18.69 -3.88
CA GLU A 89 1.20 19.15 -3.69
C GLU A 89 2.19 18.43 -4.63
N PRO A 90 3.29 19.09 -5.03
CA PRO A 90 4.37 18.42 -5.74
C PRO A 90 4.91 17.24 -4.93
N ALA A 91 4.87 16.04 -5.53
CA ALA A 91 5.35 14.81 -4.92
C ALA A 91 6.43 14.16 -5.80
N PRO A 92 7.44 13.49 -5.21
CA PRO A 92 8.41 12.72 -5.97
C PRO A 92 7.74 11.61 -6.79
N ARG A 93 8.12 11.49 -8.06
CA ARG A 93 7.71 10.41 -8.95
C ARG A 93 8.96 9.79 -9.53
N THR A 94 9.43 8.72 -8.93
CA THR A 94 10.77 8.21 -9.19
C THR A 94 10.75 6.72 -9.50
N VAL A 95 11.78 6.24 -10.19
CA VAL A 95 11.94 4.81 -10.47
C VAL A 95 12.00 4.01 -9.18
N ARG A 96 12.72 4.49 -8.16
CA ARG A 96 12.74 3.88 -6.81
C ARG A 96 11.33 3.82 -6.21
N GLY A 97 10.55 4.90 -6.33
CA GLY A 97 9.16 4.94 -5.89
C GLY A 97 8.30 3.88 -6.60
N ALA A 98 8.39 3.79 -7.93
CA ALA A 98 7.67 2.78 -8.70
C ALA A 98 8.02 1.35 -8.29
N ARG A 99 9.29 1.07 -7.99
CA ARG A 99 9.73 -0.24 -7.47
C ARG A 99 9.13 -0.56 -6.11
N ASP A 100 9.10 0.41 -5.20
CA ASP A 100 8.47 0.26 -3.88
C ASP A 100 6.97 -0.09 -4.01
N LEU A 101 6.25 0.67 -4.85
CA LEU A 101 4.84 0.44 -5.15
C LEU A 101 4.60 -0.97 -5.70
N LEU A 102 5.38 -1.38 -6.72
CA LEU A 102 5.28 -2.70 -7.34
C LEU A 102 5.62 -3.83 -6.36
N SER A 103 6.74 -3.71 -5.66
CA SER A 103 7.24 -4.75 -4.77
C SER A 103 6.23 -5.07 -3.67
N VAL A 104 5.65 -4.06 -3.03
CA VAL A 104 4.67 -4.28 -1.96
C VAL A 104 3.30 -4.70 -2.52
N ALA A 105 2.86 -4.16 -3.68
CA ALA A 105 1.60 -4.57 -4.30
C ALA A 105 1.59 -6.06 -4.68
N LEU A 106 2.69 -6.55 -5.27
CA LEU A 106 2.88 -7.96 -5.62
C LEU A 106 2.91 -8.85 -4.38
N GLN A 107 3.69 -8.48 -3.36
CA GLN A 107 3.76 -9.23 -2.11
C GLN A 107 2.41 -9.29 -1.39
N TYR A 108 1.68 -8.17 -1.35
CA TYR A 108 0.37 -8.11 -0.72
C TYR A 108 -0.66 -8.95 -1.48
N GLY A 109 -0.69 -8.88 -2.81
CA GLY A 109 -1.56 -9.74 -3.63
C GLY A 109 -1.28 -11.23 -3.38
N ASN A 110 0.00 -11.61 -3.38
CA ASN A 110 0.44 -12.96 -3.09
C ASN A 110 0.04 -13.43 -1.68
N ALA A 111 0.17 -12.56 -0.66
CA ALA A 111 -0.26 -12.86 0.70
C ALA A 111 -1.78 -13.03 0.79
N PHE A 112 -2.54 -12.15 0.14
CA PHE A 112 -4.00 -12.18 0.13
C PHE A 112 -4.55 -13.45 -0.49
N GLU A 113 -4.03 -13.88 -1.65
CA GLU A 113 -4.45 -15.10 -2.35
C GLU A 113 -4.21 -16.38 -1.54
N ARG A 114 -3.28 -16.32 -0.57
CA ARG A 114 -3.01 -17.39 0.41
C ARG A 114 -3.85 -17.28 1.68
N GLY A 115 -4.74 -16.28 1.77
CA GLY A 115 -5.60 -16.03 2.92
C GLY A 115 -5.01 -15.12 4.00
N PHE A 116 -3.84 -14.51 3.77
CA PHE A 116 -3.25 -13.55 4.70
C PHE A 116 -3.69 -12.12 4.36
N GLN A 117 -4.68 -11.59 5.09
CA GLN A 117 -5.22 -10.23 4.87
C GLN A 117 -4.52 -9.15 5.72
N ALA A 118 -3.61 -9.56 6.60
CA ALA A 118 -2.68 -8.69 7.30
C ALA A 118 -1.28 -9.27 7.10
N ALA A 119 -0.42 -8.55 6.38
CA ALA A 119 0.85 -9.08 5.89
C ALA A 119 2.02 -8.24 6.36
N ALA A 120 3.05 -8.88 6.93
CA ALA A 120 4.29 -8.21 7.30
C ALA A 120 5.16 -8.04 6.05
N LEU A 121 5.16 -6.86 5.45
CA LEU A 121 5.81 -6.60 4.16
C LEU A 121 6.92 -5.56 4.28
N LYS A 122 7.85 -5.64 3.33
CA LYS A 122 8.94 -4.68 3.14
C LYS A 122 9.31 -4.66 1.65
N PRO A 123 9.67 -3.51 1.07
CA PRO A 123 10.14 -3.48 -0.32
C PRO A 123 11.35 -4.39 -0.51
N ALA A 124 11.40 -5.08 -1.66
CA ALA A 124 12.41 -6.11 -1.95
C ALA A 124 13.85 -5.57 -1.94
N ASP A 125 14.04 -4.28 -2.25
CA ASP A 125 15.33 -3.60 -2.15
C ASP A 125 15.93 -3.58 -0.73
N PHE A 126 15.10 -3.84 0.29
CA PHE A 126 15.52 -3.89 1.69
C PHE A 126 15.47 -5.31 2.29
N PHE A 127 15.26 -6.35 1.48
CA PHE A 127 15.39 -7.72 1.96
C PHE A 127 16.82 -7.98 2.45
N GLY A 128 16.93 -8.71 3.56
CA GLY A 128 18.20 -8.93 4.26
C GLY A 128 18.74 -7.72 5.04
N ASN A 129 18.13 -6.54 4.91
CA ASN A 129 18.47 -5.38 5.74
C ASN A 129 17.58 -5.34 6.99
N ASP A 130 18.16 -5.72 8.14
CA ASP A 130 17.47 -5.71 9.43
C ASP A 130 17.34 -4.30 10.05
N ASP A 131 17.96 -3.26 9.48
CA ASP A 131 17.78 -1.87 9.93
C ASP A 131 16.47 -1.23 9.42
N VAL A 132 15.90 -1.80 8.35
CA VAL A 132 14.60 -1.41 7.82
C VAL A 132 13.56 -2.37 8.39
N LEU A 133 12.52 -1.85 9.02
CA LEU A 133 11.47 -2.67 9.64
C LEU A 133 10.46 -3.13 8.60
N TYR A 134 9.80 -4.27 8.85
CA TYR A 134 8.57 -4.61 8.13
C TYR A 134 7.43 -3.72 8.63
N LEU A 135 6.47 -3.48 7.75
CA LEU A 135 5.22 -2.84 8.07
C LEU A 135 4.12 -3.91 8.03
N MET A 136 3.16 -3.81 8.93
CA MET A 136 1.93 -4.59 8.86
C MET A 136 0.99 -3.91 7.87
N GLU A 137 0.86 -4.51 6.70
CA GLU A 137 0.12 -3.99 5.56
C GLU A 137 -1.25 -4.67 5.45
N ASP A 138 -2.25 -3.88 5.01
CA ASP A 138 -3.63 -4.32 4.74
C ASP A 138 -4.04 -4.00 3.29
N MET A 139 -5.34 -4.18 2.98
CA MET A 139 -5.86 -4.01 1.63
C MET A 139 -5.66 -2.60 1.09
N ALA A 140 -5.79 -1.57 1.94
CA ALA A 140 -5.64 -0.19 1.51
C ALA A 140 -4.22 0.06 0.97
N THR A 141 -3.23 -0.65 1.50
CA THR A 141 -1.86 -0.62 1.01
C THR A 141 -1.73 -1.14 -0.42
N GLY A 142 -2.39 -2.25 -0.76
CA GLY A 142 -2.39 -2.78 -2.12
C GLY A 142 -3.10 -1.84 -3.09
N GLU A 143 -4.30 -1.40 -2.72
CA GLU A 143 -5.18 -0.53 -3.52
C GLU A 143 -4.49 0.77 -3.95
N ILE A 144 -3.89 1.49 -2.99
CA ILE A 144 -3.27 2.78 -3.29
C ILE A 144 -2.06 2.61 -4.21
N ARG A 145 -1.28 1.54 -4.05
CA ARG A 145 -0.06 1.32 -4.81
C ARG A 145 -0.35 1.04 -6.28
N VAL A 146 -1.28 0.13 -6.58
CA VAL A 146 -1.69 -0.14 -7.97
C VAL A 146 -2.43 1.05 -8.58
N SER A 147 -3.19 1.80 -7.78
CA SER A 147 -3.89 3.01 -8.25
C SER A 147 -2.92 4.14 -8.61
N ILE A 148 -1.85 4.35 -7.85
CA ILE A 148 -0.80 5.33 -8.18
C ILE A 148 -0.11 4.93 -9.49
N LEU A 149 0.27 3.66 -9.64
CA LEU A 149 0.91 3.16 -10.86
C LEU A 149 0.01 3.31 -12.09
N TRP A 150 -1.28 3.00 -11.95
CA TRP A 150 -2.28 3.24 -12.99
C TRP A 150 -2.32 4.73 -13.35
N GLU A 151 -2.43 5.63 -12.37
CA GLU A 151 -2.46 7.06 -12.66
C GLU A 151 -1.19 7.58 -13.32
N TRP A 152 -0.02 7.08 -12.91
CA TRP A 152 1.25 7.46 -13.52
C TRP A 152 1.31 7.04 -14.99
N LEU A 153 0.93 5.80 -15.29
CA LEU A 153 0.93 5.27 -16.64
C LEU A 153 -0.09 5.99 -17.55
N HIS A 154 -1.34 6.07 -17.11
CA HIS A 154 -2.44 6.55 -17.95
C HIS A 154 -2.51 8.08 -18.07
N LYS A 155 -1.96 8.83 -17.10
CA LYS A 155 -1.88 10.29 -17.18
C LYS A 155 -0.52 10.79 -17.66
N GLY A 156 0.40 9.89 -18.05
CA GLY A 156 1.72 10.24 -18.55
C GLY A 156 2.54 11.03 -17.53
N ALA A 157 2.64 10.52 -16.30
CA ALA A 157 3.36 11.20 -15.23
C ALA A 157 4.84 11.40 -15.58
N GLN A 158 5.33 12.62 -15.37
CA GLN A 158 6.74 12.95 -15.54
C GLN A 158 7.54 12.55 -14.30
N LEU A 159 8.62 11.84 -14.52
CA LEU A 159 9.55 11.41 -13.49
C LEU A 159 10.37 12.60 -12.99
N THR A 160 10.61 12.66 -11.69
CA THR A 160 11.17 13.84 -11.03
C THR A 160 12.67 13.73 -10.77
N GLU A 161 13.28 12.57 -11.00
CA GLU A 161 14.72 12.34 -10.80
C GLU A 161 15.30 11.43 -11.88
N ASP A 162 16.59 11.60 -12.14
CA ASP A 162 17.37 10.67 -12.94
C ASP A 162 17.52 9.32 -12.23
N ASP A 163 17.44 8.23 -12.97
CA ASP A 163 17.79 6.89 -12.48
C ASP A 163 18.83 6.25 -13.41
N PRO A 164 20.13 6.25 -13.02
CA PRO A 164 21.21 5.72 -13.86
C PRO A 164 21.04 4.23 -14.23
N LYS A 165 20.37 3.43 -13.39
CA LYS A 165 20.19 1.98 -13.61
C LYS A 165 19.22 1.69 -14.75
N THR A 166 18.21 2.53 -14.91
CA THR A 166 17.22 2.43 -15.99
C THR A 166 17.50 3.37 -17.15
N SER A 167 18.46 4.29 -17.00
CA SER A 167 18.77 5.38 -17.94
C SER A 167 17.66 6.42 -18.11
N VAL A 168 16.67 6.37 -17.22
CA VAL A 168 15.60 7.38 -17.11
C VAL A 168 16.18 8.71 -16.66
N LYS A 169 15.66 9.79 -17.23
CA LYS A 169 15.96 11.18 -16.89
C LYS A 169 14.76 11.87 -16.27
N ALA A 170 15.04 12.87 -15.43
CA ALA A 170 13.99 13.76 -14.95
C ALA A 170 13.26 14.42 -16.15
N GLY A 171 11.94 14.37 -16.14
CA GLY A 171 11.08 14.80 -17.24
C GLY A 171 10.61 13.68 -18.16
N ASP A 172 11.25 12.51 -18.14
CA ASP A 172 10.77 11.34 -18.90
C ASP A 172 9.40 10.90 -18.40
N THR A 173 8.60 10.35 -19.31
CA THR A 173 7.26 9.85 -18.99
C THR A 173 7.34 8.44 -18.41
N PHE A 174 6.58 8.17 -17.36
CA PHE A 174 6.35 6.81 -16.89
C PHE A 174 5.45 6.06 -17.88
N ASP A 175 6.07 5.37 -18.84
CA ASP A 175 5.39 4.68 -19.92
C ASP A 175 5.22 3.16 -19.69
N LEU A 176 4.55 2.49 -20.63
CA LEU A 176 4.29 1.06 -20.56
C LEU A 176 5.58 0.22 -20.58
N ALA A 177 6.60 0.67 -21.33
CA ALA A 177 7.86 -0.05 -21.44
C ALA A 177 8.63 -0.02 -20.12
N LEU A 178 8.69 1.15 -19.47
CA LEU A 178 9.27 1.29 -18.14
C LEU A 178 8.46 0.49 -17.11
N PHE A 179 7.14 0.60 -17.10
CA PHE A 179 6.29 -0.19 -16.19
C PHE A 179 6.54 -1.68 -16.33
N ALA A 180 6.49 -2.23 -17.54
CA ALA A 180 6.68 -3.66 -17.80
C ALA A 180 8.07 -4.13 -17.34
N ARG A 181 9.11 -3.36 -17.65
CA ARG A 181 10.48 -3.64 -17.19
C ARG A 181 10.57 -3.67 -15.66
N LEU A 182 10.01 -2.68 -14.98
CA LEU A 182 10.06 -2.61 -13.52
C LEU A 182 9.24 -3.74 -12.87
N LEU A 183 8.08 -4.09 -13.45
CA LEU A 183 7.27 -5.21 -12.99
C LEU A 183 8.06 -6.52 -13.06
N ASP A 184 8.74 -6.78 -14.17
CA ASP A 184 9.56 -7.98 -14.35
C ASP A 184 10.73 -8.02 -13.36
N GLU A 185 11.47 -6.92 -13.25
CA GLU A 185 12.61 -6.84 -12.33
C GLU A 185 12.20 -6.98 -10.85
N GLU A 186 11.09 -6.39 -10.43
CA GLU A 186 10.59 -6.55 -9.06
C GLU A 186 10.05 -7.97 -8.82
N TYR A 187 9.37 -8.56 -9.80
CA TYR A 187 8.91 -9.95 -9.71
C TYR A 187 10.07 -10.95 -9.56
N GLU A 188 11.15 -10.77 -10.34
CA GLU A 188 12.34 -11.62 -10.23
C GLU A 188 12.98 -11.54 -8.83
N LYS A 189 13.02 -10.35 -8.22
CA LYS A 189 13.50 -10.21 -6.83
C LYS A 189 12.65 -11.04 -5.86
N LEU A 190 11.33 -11.09 -6.04
CA LEU A 190 10.44 -11.88 -5.19
C LEU A 190 10.62 -13.39 -5.40
N LEU A 191 10.91 -13.84 -6.62
CA LEU A 191 11.20 -15.25 -6.91
C LEU A 191 12.48 -15.74 -6.20
N VAL A 192 13.53 -14.92 -6.16
CA VAL A 192 14.81 -15.29 -5.53
C VAL A 192 14.91 -14.90 -4.05
N ALA A 193 13.88 -14.25 -3.50
CA ALA A 193 13.82 -13.90 -2.08
C ALA A 193 13.83 -15.14 -1.19
N ARG A 194 14.23 -15.01 0.07
CA ARG A 194 14.18 -16.13 1.04
C ARG A 194 12.74 -16.40 1.46
N ASP A 195 12.46 -17.63 1.90
CA ASP A 195 11.13 -18.05 2.39
C ASP A 195 10.54 -17.11 3.48
N ARG A 196 11.40 -16.54 4.34
CA ARG A 196 11.01 -15.54 5.35
C ARG A 196 10.37 -14.28 4.74
N ASP A 197 10.82 -13.88 3.56
CA ASP A 197 10.41 -12.65 2.87
C ASP A 197 9.26 -12.94 1.89
N VAL A 198 9.38 -14.04 1.14
CA VAL A 198 8.35 -14.53 0.21
C VAL A 198 8.33 -16.05 0.33
N HIS A 199 7.20 -16.60 0.75
CA HIS A 199 7.08 -18.05 0.98
C HIS A 199 7.36 -18.85 -0.30
N ASP A 200 8.19 -19.90 -0.18
CA ASP A 200 8.66 -20.67 -1.33
C ASP A 200 7.51 -21.39 -2.06
N ASP A 201 6.50 -21.86 -1.31
CA ASP A 201 5.30 -22.52 -1.85
C ASP A 201 4.44 -21.61 -2.74
N SER A 202 4.54 -20.29 -2.54
CA SER A 202 3.76 -19.27 -3.23
C SER A 202 4.34 -18.88 -4.59
N LYS A 203 5.66 -19.06 -4.76
CA LYS A 203 6.40 -18.56 -5.93
C LYS A 203 5.96 -19.17 -7.25
N THR A 204 5.44 -20.39 -7.22
CA THR A 204 4.94 -21.11 -8.40
C THR A 204 3.42 -21.28 -8.38
N THR A 205 2.71 -20.68 -7.43
CA THR A 205 1.26 -20.84 -7.28
C THR A 205 0.54 -19.48 -7.30
N THR A 206 0.57 -18.73 -6.21
CA THR A 206 -0.15 -17.44 -6.06
C THR A 206 0.67 -16.24 -6.56
N LEU A 207 1.99 -16.21 -6.38
CA LEU A 207 2.80 -15.07 -6.80
C LEU A 207 2.70 -14.75 -8.31
N PRO A 208 2.66 -15.75 -9.23
CA PRO A 208 2.39 -15.48 -10.65
C PRO A 208 1.00 -14.89 -10.91
N ILE A 209 -0.01 -15.24 -10.10
CA ILE A 209 -1.37 -14.71 -10.21
C ILE A 209 -1.39 -13.26 -9.74
N ALA A 210 -0.81 -12.95 -8.59
CA ALA A 210 -0.65 -11.57 -8.13
C ALA A 210 0.05 -10.68 -9.17
N ARG A 211 1.09 -11.21 -9.86
CA ARG A 211 1.74 -10.52 -10.98
C ARG A 211 0.77 -10.23 -12.13
N GLU A 212 -0.01 -11.22 -12.55
CA GLU A 212 -1.01 -11.07 -13.60
C GLU A 212 -2.07 -10.03 -13.24
N ILE A 213 -2.54 -10.04 -11.99
CA ILE A 213 -3.51 -9.04 -11.48
C ILE A 213 -2.91 -7.64 -11.53
N VAL A 214 -1.70 -7.43 -10.99
CA VAL A 214 -1.05 -6.11 -10.99
C VAL A 214 -0.81 -5.61 -12.41
N ALA A 215 -0.29 -6.47 -13.30
CA ALA A 215 -0.08 -6.13 -14.71
C ALA A 215 -1.39 -5.68 -15.36
N THR A 216 -2.45 -6.46 -15.15
CA THR A 216 -3.76 -6.22 -15.74
C THR A 216 -4.38 -4.95 -15.19
N TYR A 217 -4.42 -4.79 -13.86
CA TYR A 217 -5.00 -3.62 -13.21
C TYR A 217 -4.34 -2.34 -13.70
N VAL A 218 -3.00 -2.27 -13.70
CA VAL A 218 -2.26 -1.05 -14.04
C VAL A 218 -2.37 -0.74 -15.54
N THR A 219 -2.34 -1.74 -16.41
CA THR A 219 -2.37 -1.53 -17.87
C THR A 219 -3.77 -1.40 -18.45
N ASN A 220 -4.82 -1.78 -17.70
CA ASN A 220 -6.19 -1.71 -18.20
C ASN A 220 -6.58 -0.26 -18.51
N ARG A 221 -7.20 -0.06 -19.68
CA ARG A 221 -7.62 1.27 -20.14
C ARG A 221 -8.65 1.89 -19.20
N ALA A 222 -9.62 1.10 -18.74
CA ALA A 222 -10.54 1.53 -17.71
C ALA A 222 -9.88 1.39 -16.33
N LYS A 223 -9.98 2.43 -15.48
CA LYS A 223 -9.60 2.31 -14.07
C LYS A 223 -10.58 1.36 -13.39
N LEU A 224 -10.13 0.14 -13.11
CA LEU A 224 -10.92 -0.81 -12.36
C LEU A 224 -11.19 -0.22 -10.96
N PRO A 225 -12.37 -0.42 -10.37
CA PRO A 225 -12.73 0.26 -9.13
C PRO A 225 -11.85 -0.16 -7.94
N TRP A 226 -11.52 -1.45 -7.85
CA TRP A 226 -10.82 -2.00 -6.69
C TRP A 226 -9.91 -3.19 -7.05
N TYR A 227 -8.70 -3.19 -6.53
CA TYR A 227 -7.75 -4.31 -6.57
C TYR A 227 -8.30 -5.55 -5.85
N ILE A 228 -9.03 -5.37 -4.73
CA ILE A 228 -9.62 -6.47 -3.96
C ILE A 228 -10.58 -7.33 -4.79
N ASP A 229 -11.28 -6.77 -5.77
CA ASP A 229 -12.24 -7.53 -6.60
C ASP A 229 -11.51 -8.65 -7.35
N LEU A 230 -10.36 -8.34 -7.96
CA LEU A 230 -9.53 -9.32 -8.68
C LEU A 230 -8.87 -10.33 -7.75
N LEU A 231 -8.49 -9.91 -6.53
CA LEU A 231 -7.91 -10.79 -5.52
C LEU A 231 -8.95 -11.77 -4.95
N ASN A 232 -10.15 -11.30 -4.59
CA ASN A 232 -11.25 -12.13 -4.11
C ASN A 232 -11.64 -13.19 -5.14
N LEU A 233 -11.68 -12.79 -6.41
CA LEU A 233 -11.98 -13.66 -7.54
C LEU A 233 -10.97 -14.83 -7.68
N ASN A 234 -9.74 -14.65 -7.18
CA ASN A 234 -8.65 -15.63 -7.25
C ASN A 234 -8.24 -16.22 -5.90
N LEU A 235 -8.95 -15.93 -4.82
CA LEU A 235 -8.70 -16.54 -3.53
C LEU A 235 -8.86 -18.08 -3.63
N ASN A 236 -7.93 -18.85 -3.07
CA ASN A 236 -7.85 -20.33 -3.21
C ASN A 236 -7.59 -20.85 -4.64
N ASN A 237 -7.25 -19.99 -5.59
CA ASN A 237 -6.81 -20.42 -6.92
C ASN A 237 -5.27 -20.52 -6.96
N HIS A 238 -4.75 -21.64 -7.45
CA HIS A 238 -3.32 -21.87 -7.65
C HIS A 238 -2.94 -22.08 -9.12
N ASP A 239 -3.93 -21.98 -10.03
CA ASP A 239 -3.71 -22.12 -11.47
C ASP A 239 -3.77 -20.75 -12.16
N LEU A 240 -2.64 -20.34 -12.72
CA LEU A 240 -2.52 -19.10 -13.48
C LEU A 240 -3.40 -19.08 -14.73
N ALA A 241 -3.65 -20.22 -15.38
CA ALA A 241 -4.51 -20.26 -16.56
C ALA A 241 -5.96 -19.97 -16.20
N ASN A 242 -6.47 -20.60 -15.13
CA ASN A 242 -7.75 -20.28 -14.54
C ASN A 242 -7.82 -18.80 -14.11
N ALA A 243 -6.77 -18.28 -13.46
CA ALA A 243 -6.75 -16.89 -13.01
C ALA A 243 -6.90 -15.90 -14.17
N ARG A 244 -6.16 -16.12 -15.26
CA ARG A 244 -6.27 -15.31 -16.48
C ARG A 244 -7.67 -15.33 -17.07
N SER A 245 -8.34 -16.49 -17.04
CA SER A 245 -9.73 -16.61 -17.48
C SER A 245 -10.65 -15.76 -16.61
N ARG A 246 -10.55 -15.88 -15.28
CA ARG A 246 -11.37 -15.12 -14.32
C ARG A 246 -11.17 -13.61 -14.46
N ILE A 247 -9.90 -13.17 -14.49
CA ILE A 247 -9.51 -11.77 -14.65
C ILE A 247 -10.11 -11.20 -15.95
N ARG A 248 -9.99 -11.93 -17.08
CA ARG A 248 -10.57 -11.51 -18.35
C ARG A 248 -12.10 -11.35 -18.25
N SER A 249 -12.79 -12.32 -17.66
CA SER A 249 -14.24 -12.25 -17.50
C SER A 249 -14.68 -11.07 -16.63
N TYR A 250 -13.92 -10.73 -15.58
CA TYR A 250 -14.17 -9.51 -14.79
C TYR A 250 -14.06 -8.25 -15.64
N ILE A 251 -12.98 -8.12 -16.42
CA ILE A 251 -12.73 -6.93 -17.26
C ILE A 251 -13.80 -6.80 -18.32
N GLU A 252 -14.14 -7.89 -19.01
CA GLU A 252 -15.20 -7.89 -20.04
C GLU A 252 -16.55 -7.49 -19.46
N ALA A 253 -16.90 -7.95 -18.25
CA ALA A 253 -18.11 -7.53 -17.56
C ALA A 253 -18.08 -6.04 -17.20
N PHE A 254 -16.96 -5.59 -16.62
CA PHE A 254 -16.81 -4.20 -16.18
C PHE A 254 -16.79 -3.21 -17.35
N GLU A 255 -16.09 -3.53 -18.44
CA GLU A 255 -16.02 -2.65 -19.62
C GLU A 255 -17.33 -2.63 -20.42
N ARG A 256 -18.11 -3.72 -20.37
CA ARG A 256 -19.41 -3.78 -21.05
C ARG A 256 -20.46 -2.87 -20.40
N ASP A 257 -20.60 -2.93 -19.08
CA ASP A 257 -21.72 -2.28 -18.38
C ASP A 257 -21.40 -1.82 -16.94
N GLY A 258 -20.14 -1.88 -16.51
CA GLY A 258 -19.72 -1.51 -15.16
C GLY A 258 -19.98 -2.59 -14.09
N THR A 259 -20.42 -3.78 -14.48
CA THR A 259 -20.63 -4.89 -13.54
C THR A 259 -19.32 -5.29 -12.87
N ARG A 260 -19.34 -5.31 -11.53
CA ARG A 260 -18.23 -5.81 -10.71
C ARG A 260 -18.53 -7.25 -10.28
N ILE A 261 -17.56 -8.14 -10.45
CA ILE A 261 -17.58 -9.47 -9.82
C ILE A 261 -16.80 -9.34 -8.51
N THR A 262 -17.51 -9.34 -7.39
CA THR A 262 -16.92 -9.12 -6.05
C THR A 262 -16.83 -10.39 -5.22
N GLU A 263 -17.52 -11.45 -5.67
CA GLU A 263 -17.56 -12.77 -5.05
C GLU A 263 -16.50 -13.69 -5.63
N ASN A 264 -16.13 -14.71 -4.86
CA ASN A 264 -15.31 -15.80 -5.35
C ASN A 264 -16.21 -16.84 -6.04
N LEU A 265 -15.93 -17.10 -7.31
CA LEU A 265 -16.72 -17.99 -8.16
C LEU A 265 -16.74 -19.44 -7.68
N ASP A 266 -15.80 -19.86 -6.84
CA ASP A 266 -15.76 -21.21 -6.27
C ASP A 266 -16.86 -21.43 -5.20
N PHE A 267 -17.47 -20.36 -4.69
CA PHE A 267 -18.55 -20.42 -3.70
C PHE A 267 -19.93 -20.07 -4.27
N VAL A 268 -20.03 -19.81 -5.57
CA VAL A 268 -21.30 -19.54 -6.24
C VAL A 268 -21.95 -20.87 -6.57
N VAL A 269 -23.02 -21.20 -5.83
CA VAL A 269 -23.84 -22.42 -5.99
C VAL A 269 -24.95 -22.20 -7.01
#